data_AF-A0A370WVB6-F1
#
_entry.id   AF-A0A370WVB6-F1
#
_cell.length_a   1.000
_cell.length_b   1.000
_cell.length_c   1.000
_cell.angle_alpha   90.00
_cell.angle_beta   90.00
_cell.angle_gamma   90.00
#
_symmetry.space_group_name_H-M   'P 1'
#
loop_
_entity.id
_entity.type
_entity.pdbx_description
1 polymer ?
#
loop_
_entity_poly.entity_id
_entity_poly.type
_entity_poly.pdbx_seq_one_letter_code
_entity_poly.pdbx_strand_id
1 'polypeptide(L)'
;MSQYALSDSPLSAPIDAQTRQLAAMAYGEASTQNNSDEMMALASVLVRQRDARGYSDIATFASKERSFSYVVSDGNVRYQALMKASDKEIANNMGMQAAIAAAKNALNGGPDKSNGAYFWDGADIKTNYAHHAKVKRGIKITNPSHNIYGISDSTKLVIQYRYVKTKNKKTGKIAIKQEEIGRYDHLYESTAGIGGTIFWKFGQAYLNATHAKVYK
;
A
#
# COMPACT_ATOMS: atom_id res chain seq x y z
N MET A 1 50.32 -31.56 -11.25
CA MET A 1 50.28 -30.31 -10.47
C MET A 1 49.10 -29.50 -10.96
N SER A 2 48.29 -29.06 -9.99
CA SER A 2 47.08 -28.26 -10.13
C SER A 2 47.36 -26.86 -10.69
N GLN A 3 46.43 -26.32 -11.47
CA GLN A 3 45.82 -25.00 -11.22
C GLN A 3 44.69 -24.75 -12.23
N TYR A 4 43.47 -25.15 -11.87
CA TYR A 4 42.27 -24.54 -12.44
C TYR A 4 42.05 -23.23 -11.70
N ALA A 5 42.25 -22.11 -12.39
CA ALA A 5 41.90 -20.80 -11.89
C ALA A 5 40.38 -20.75 -11.65
N LEU A 6 40.00 -20.46 -10.41
CA LEU A 6 38.63 -20.13 -10.03
C LEU A 6 38.24 -18.87 -10.81
N SER A 7 37.26 -18.99 -11.70
CA SER A 7 36.63 -17.85 -12.34
C SER A 7 35.96 -17.01 -11.27
N ASP A 8 36.43 -15.78 -11.07
CA ASP A 8 35.69 -14.76 -10.33
C ASP A 8 34.32 -14.61 -10.99
N SER A 9 33.27 -15.04 -10.28
CA SER A 9 31.89 -14.72 -10.62
C SER A 9 31.78 -13.21 -10.80
N PRO A 10 31.12 -12.69 -11.85
CA PRO A 10 31.00 -11.25 -12.03
C PRO A 10 30.30 -10.67 -10.79
N LEU A 11 30.99 -9.76 -10.08
CA LEU A 11 30.40 -8.93 -9.04
C LEU A 11 29.09 -8.35 -9.60
N SER A 12 27.96 -8.71 -8.98
CA SER A 12 26.66 -8.21 -9.41
C SER A 12 26.71 -6.68 -9.47
N ALA A 13 26.16 -6.08 -10.53
CA ALA A 13 26.12 -4.63 -10.68
C ALA A 13 25.62 -3.94 -9.38
N PRO A 14 26.21 -2.81 -8.97
CA PRO A 14 25.82 -2.11 -7.76
C PRO A 14 24.32 -1.83 -7.71
N ILE A 15 23.73 -1.94 -6.51
CA ILE A 15 22.31 -1.64 -6.31
C ILE A 15 22.10 -0.14 -6.49
N ASP A 16 21.30 0.26 -7.49
CA ASP A 16 20.99 1.66 -7.74
C ASP A 16 20.17 2.29 -6.58
N ALA A 17 20.25 3.61 -6.46
CA ALA A 17 19.64 4.34 -5.35
C ALA A 17 18.11 4.19 -5.29
N GLN A 18 17.42 4.10 -6.44
CA GLN A 18 15.97 3.98 -6.47
C GLN A 18 15.53 2.59 -5.99
N THR A 19 16.21 1.54 -6.47
CA THR A 19 16.00 0.16 -6.00
C THR A 19 16.28 0.05 -4.50
N ARG A 20 17.40 0.60 -4.02
CA ARG A 20 17.78 0.57 -2.60
C ARG A 20 16.74 1.27 -1.72
N GLN A 21 16.29 2.46 -2.11
CA GLN A 21 15.29 3.22 -1.37
C GLN A 21 13.96 2.45 -1.27
N LEU A 22 13.46 1.93 -2.40
CA LEU A 22 12.21 1.15 -2.42
C LEU A 22 12.32 -0.13 -1.59
N ALA A 23 13.44 -0.85 -1.72
CA ALA A 23 13.70 -2.05 -0.94
C ALA A 23 13.74 -1.76 0.56
N ALA A 24 14.39 -0.67 0.97
CA ALA A 24 14.45 -0.27 2.37
C ALA A 24 13.06 0.03 2.92
N MET A 25 12.21 0.74 2.15
CA MET A 25 10.82 1.00 2.52
C MET A 25 10.02 -0.29 2.67
N ALA A 26 10.07 -1.19 1.68
CA ALA A 26 9.38 -2.48 1.74
C ALA A 26 9.87 -3.35 2.91
N TYR A 27 11.19 -3.38 3.17
CA TYR A 27 11.79 -4.12 4.29
C TYR A 27 11.43 -3.53 5.66
N GLY A 28 11.30 -2.20 5.74
CA GLY A 28 10.88 -1.48 6.93
C GLY A 28 9.42 -1.71 7.29
N GLU A 29 8.55 -1.71 6.27
CA GLU A 29 7.10 -1.91 6.43
C GLU A 29 6.70 -3.37 6.61
N ALA A 30 7.47 -4.31 6.06
CA ALA A 30 7.17 -5.73 6.17
C ALA A 30 7.27 -6.22 7.62
N SER A 31 6.49 -7.25 7.92
CA SER A 31 6.63 -8.00 9.18
C SER A 31 8.02 -8.61 9.34
N THR A 32 8.43 -8.89 10.58
CA THR A 32 9.74 -9.49 10.92
C THR A 32 9.93 -10.91 10.39
N GLN A 33 8.93 -11.49 9.74
CA GLN A 33 8.96 -12.84 9.17
C GLN A 33 9.83 -12.95 7.91
N ASN A 34 10.29 -11.82 7.35
CA ASN A 34 11.06 -11.78 6.10
C ASN A 34 10.37 -12.49 4.92
N ASN A 35 9.03 -12.40 4.84
CA ASN A 35 8.26 -13.02 3.78
C ASN A 35 8.47 -12.28 2.45
N SER A 36 8.96 -12.98 1.42
CA SER A 36 9.27 -12.38 0.12
C SER A 36 8.03 -11.85 -0.61
N ASP A 37 6.90 -12.57 -0.50
CA ASP A 37 5.65 -12.17 -1.13
C ASP A 37 5.04 -10.94 -0.45
N GLU A 38 5.21 -10.80 0.87
CA GLU A 38 4.82 -9.59 1.61
C GLU A 38 5.62 -8.37 1.15
N MET A 39 6.95 -8.50 1.03
CA MET A 39 7.80 -7.41 0.53
C MET A 39 7.50 -7.05 -0.93
N MET A 40 7.20 -8.05 -1.76
CA MET A 40 6.81 -7.84 -3.17
C MET A 40 5.47 -7.10 -3.26
N ALA A 41 4.51 -7.44 -2.42
CA ALA A 41 3.24 -6.75 -2.31
C ALA A 41 3.44 -5.28 -1.87
N LEU A 42 4.20 -5.05 -0.79
CA LEU A 42 4.49 -3.69 -0.29
C LEU A 42 5.23 -2.83 -1.33
N ALA A 43 6.27 -3.36 -1.97
CA ALA A 43 7.00 -2.66 -3.02
C ALA A 43 6.07 -2.27 -4.19
N SER A 44 5.15 -3.17 -4.58
CA SER A 44 4.17 -2.90 -5.63
C SER A 44 3.17 -1.81 -5.23
N VAL A 45 2.68 -1.80 -3.99
CA VAL A 45 1.82 -0.73 -3.47
C VAL A 45 2.54 0.62 -3.48
N LEU A 46 3.81 0.66 -3.06
CA LEU A 46 4.61 1.88 -3.03
C LEU A 46 4.84 2.46 -4.44
N VAL A 47 5.21 1.62 -5.41
CA VAL A 47 5.34 2.03 -6.82
C VAL A 47 4.01 2.53 -7.37
N ARG A 48 2.91 1.81 -7.11
CA ARG A 48 1.57 2.23 -7.55
C ARG A 48 1.14 3.57 -6.95
N GLN A 49 1.42 3.80 -5.67
CA GLN A 49 1.14 5.06 -5.01
C GLN A 49 1.97 6.20 -5.59
N ARG A 50 3.27 5.97 -5.85
CA ARG A 50 4.14 6.92 -6.54
C ARG A 50 3.53 7.32 -7.89
N ASP A 51 3.19 6.34 -8.72
CA ASP A 51 2.72 6.55 -10.09
C ASP A 51 1.35 7.24 -10.11
N ALA A 52 0.41 6.78 -9.28
CA ALA A 52 -0.94 7.36 -9.21
C ALA A 52 -0.93 8.83 -8.76
N ARG A 53 0.11 9.25 -8.05
CA ARG A 53 0.33 10.63 -7.59
C ARG A 53 1.21 11.46 -8.52
N GLY A 54 1.73 10.86 -9.60
CA GLY A 54 2.50 11.55 -10.63
C GLY A 54 3.93 11.85 -10.25
N TYR A 55 4.52 11.10 -9.32
CA TYR A 55 5.95 11.23 -9.00
C TYR A 55 6.79 10.37 -9.95
N SER A 56 7.92 10.91 -10.40
CA SER A 56 8.87 10.21 -11.27
C SER A 56 9.79 9.23 -10.54
N ASP A 57 9.97 9.40 -9.23
CA ASP A 57 10.91 8.62 -8.45
C ASP A 57 10.43 8.39 -7.01
N ILE A 58 10.92 7.30 -6.40
CA ILE A 58 10.51 6.86 -5.06
C ILE A 58 11.00 7.81 -3.96
N ALA A 59 12.17 8.44 -4.12
CA ALA A 59 12.73 9.32 -3.09
C ALA A 59 11.93 10.63 -2.97
N THR A 60 11.55 11.22 -4.10
CA THR A 60 10.67 12.39 -4.14
C THR A 60 9.28 12.05 -3.60
N PHE A 61 8.73 10.89 -3.97
CA PHE A 61 7.46 10.41 -3.43
C PHE A 61 7.51 10.27 -1.90
N ALA A 62 8.51 9.56 -1.38
CA ALA A 62 8.64 9.31 0.05
C ALA A 62 8.89 10.58 0.87
N SER A 63 9.63 11.56 0.34
CA SER A 63 9.90 12.83 1.04
C SER A 63 8.71 13.80 1.03
N LYS A 64 7.89 13.80 -0.03
CA LYS A 64 6.76 14.74 -0.16
C LYS A 64 5.44 14.23 0.42
N GLU A 65 5.24 12.91 0.47
CA GLU A 65 4.01 12.33 0.99
C GLU A 65 4.16 11.96 2.47
N ARG A 66 3.63 12.80 3.36
CA ARG A 66 3.79 12.69 4.82
C ARG A 66 3.47 11.29 5.38
N SER A 67 2.47 10.59 4.85
CA SER A 67 2.13 9.23 5.31
C SER A 67 3.20 8.19 5.00
N PHE A 68 4.00 8.42 3.96
CA PHE A 68 5.09 7.53 3.53
C PHE A 68 6.46 8.05 4.01
N SER A 69 6.56 9.34 4.31
CA SER A 69 7.75 9.93 4.91
C SER A 69 8.02 9.34 6.29
N TYR A 70 6.99 8.95 7.05
CA TYR A 70 7.15 8.31 8.36
C TYR A 70 8.06 7.07 8.29
N VAL A 71 7.92 6.20 7.29
CA VAL A 71 8.80 5.03 7.11
C VAL A 71 10.27 5.44 7.00
N VAL A 72 10.53 6.59 6.37
CA VAL A 72 11.86 7.14 6.11
C VAL A 72 12.38 7.97 7.31
N SER A 73 11.51 8.66 8.03
CA SER A 73 11.86 9.64 9.08
C SER A 73 11.73 9.11 10.51
N ASP A 74 10.91 8.09 10.75
CA ASP A 74 10.56 7.58 12.09
C ASP A 74 11.63 6.67 12.70
N GLY A 75 12.77 6.51 12.02
CA GLY A 75 13.89 5.73 12.54
C GLY A 75 13.63 4.22 12.54
N ASN A 76 12.74 3.73 11.67
CA ASN A 76 12.50 2.28 11.51
C ASN A 76 13.84 1.54 11.33
N VAL A 77 14.16 0.68 12.29
CA VAL A 77 15.48 0.03 12.39
C VAL A 77 15.78 -0.81 11.16
N ARG A 78 14.76 -1.45 10.57
CA ARG A 78 14.93 -2.30 9.39
C ARG A 78 15.19 -1.48 8.14
N TYR A 79 14.42 -0.41 7.95
CA TYR A 79 14.68 0.56 6.88
C TYR A 79 16.13 1.08 6.95
N GLN A 80 16.55 1.55 8.14
CA GLN A 80 17.89 2.07 8.36
C GLN A 80 18.98 1.01 8.16
N ALA A 81 18.72 -0.24 8.58
CA ALA A 81 19.64 -1.35 8.37
C ALA A 81 19.89 -1.62 6.88
N LEU A 82 18.84 -1.65 6.05
CA LEU A 82 19.01 -1.87 4.61
C LEU A 82 19.70 -0.67 3.93
N MET A 83 19.31 0.56 4.31
CA MET A 83 19.93 1.77 3.74
C MET A 83 21.43 1.85 4.01
N LYS A 84 21.88 1.44 5.20
CA LYS A 84 23.29 1.49 5.62
C LYS A 84 24.11 0.28 5.21
N ALA A 85 23.47 -0.87 4.92
CA ALA A 85 24.14 -2.09 4.55
C ALA A 85 24.88 -1.94 3.21
N SER A 86 26.15 -2.35 3.19
CA SER A 86 26.92 -2.57 1.97
C SER A 86 26.29 -3.66 1.10
N ASP A 87 26.64 -3.68 -0.18
CA ASP A 87 26.17 -4.71 -1.12
C ASP A 87 26.56 -6.13 -0.65
N LYS A 88 27.73 -6.26 0.01
CA LYS A 88 28.18 -7.53 0.60
C LYS A 88 27.30 -7.96 1.78
N GLU A 89 26.92 -7.03 2.66
CA GLU A 89 26.03 -7.35 3.79
C GLU A 89 24.64 -7.75 3.31
N ILE A 90 24.12 -7.04 2.30
CA ILE A 90 22.86 -7.40 1.64
C ILE A 90 22.96 -8.80 1.05
N ALA A 91 24.03 -9.12 0.31
CA ALA A 91 24.25 -10.42 -0.30
C ALA A 91 24.36 -11.58 0.72
N ASN A 92 24.55 -11.29 2.02
CA ASN A 92 24.55 -12.28 3.09
C ASN A 92 23.29 -12.25 3.97
N ASN A 93 22.31 -11.40 3.66
CA ASN A 93 21.06 -11.29 4.39
C ASN A 93 19.86 -11.61 3.49
N MET A 94 19.23 -12.77 3.71
CA MET A 94 18.11 -13.24 2.88
C MET A 94 16.91 -12.27 2.87
N GLY A 95 16.62 -11.62 4.00
CA GLY A 95 15.53 -10.64 4.08
C GLY A 95 15.81 -9.38 3.26
N MET A 96 17.03 -8.87 3.31
CA MET A 96 17.44 -7.74 2.48
C MET A 96 17.49 -8.11 0.99
N GLN A 97 17.94 -9.32 0.64
CA GLN A 97 17.89 -9.82 -0.73
C GLN A 97 16.46 -9.91 -1.25
N ALA A 98 15.55 -10.45 -0.45
CA ALA A 98 14.13 -10.50 -0.79
C ALA A 98 13.56 -9.10 -1.03
N ALA A 99 13.93 -8.12 -0.20
CA ALA A 99 13.52 -6.73 -0.39
C ALA A 99 14.08 -6.11 -1.67
N ILE A 100 15.35 -6.37 -2.01
CA ILE A 100 15.95 -5.91 -3.27
C ILE A 100 15.25 -6.56 -4.47
N ALA A 101 14.99 -7.87 -4.42
CA ALA A 101 14.27 -8.58 -5.47
C ALA A 101 12.84 -8.03 -5.64
N ALA A 102 12.14 -7.79 -4.54
CA ALA A 102 10.81 -7.17 -4.52
C ALA A 102 10.82 -5.76 -5.15
N ALA A 103 11.79 -4.93 -4.81
CA ALA A 103 11.92 -3.59 -5.37
C ALA A 103 12.19 -3.62 -6.88
N LYS A 104 13.14 -4.45 -7.33
CA LYS A 104 13.42 -4.65 -8.77
C LYS A 104 12.19 -5.16 -9.51
N ASN A 105 11.47 -6.12 -8.94
CA ASN A 105 10.24 -6.64 -9.50
C ASN A 105 9.21 -5.51 -9.70
N ALA A 106 8.93 -4.73 -8.66
CA ALA A 106 7.93 -3.66 -8.71
C ALA A 106 8.30 -2.54 -9.70
N LEU A 107 9.58 -2.10 -9.71
CA LEU A 107 10.06 -1.05 -10.63
C LEU A 107 10.00 -1.48 -12.09
N ASN A 108 10.14 -2.78 -12.37
CA ASN A 108 10.05 -3.34 -13.71
C ASN A 108 8.62 -3.75 -14.11
N GLY A 109 7.61 -3.44 -13.29
CA GLY A 109 6.22 -3.83 -13.57
C GLY A 109 5.96 -5.34 -13.49
N GLY A 110 6.76 -6.05 -12.69
CA GLY A 110 6.60 -7.48 -12.44
C GLY A 110 5.33 -7.81 -11.63
N PRO A 111 5.10 -9.10 -11.32
CA PRO A 111 3.91 -9.54 -10.59
C PRO A 111 3.64 -8.76 -9.30
N ASP A 112 2.38 -8.38 -9.11
CA ASP A 112 1.92 -7.69 -7.90
C ASP A 112 1.17 -8.66 -6.97
N LYS A 113 1.80 -8.98 -5.84
CA LYS A 113 1.22 -9.83 -4.79
C LYS A 113 0.15 -9.13 -3.94
N SER A 114 0.06 -7.80 -3.99
CA SER A 114 -0.99 -7.04 -3.31
C SER A 114 -2.32 -7.07 -4.03
N ASN A 115 -2.39 -7.62 -5.26
CA ASN A 115 -3.59 -7.66 -6.09
C ASN A 115 -4.26 -6.28 -6.29
N GLY A 116 -3.45 -5.26 -6.60
CA GLY A 116 -3.93 -3.91 -6.93
C GLY A 116 -4.26 -3.03 -5.72
N ALA A 117 -3.76 -3.37 -4.53
CA ALA A 117 -3.96 -2.56 -3.34
C ALA A 117 -3.31 -1.17 -3.44
N TYR A 118 -3.86 -0.22 -2.69
CA TYR A 118 -3.29 1.11 -2.50
C TYR A 118 -2.88 1.37 -1.05
N PHE A 119 -3.33 0.53 -0.12
CA PHE A 119 -3.12 0.70 1.31
C PHE A 119 -2.82 -0.66 1.94
N TRP A 120 -2.25 -0.63 3.15
CA TRP A 120 -2.03 -1.81 3.95
C TRP A 120 -2.25 -1.50 5.44
N ASP A 121 -2.34 -2.55 6.24
CA ASP A 121 -2.23 -2.51 7.70
C ASP A 121 -1.48 -3.73 8.21
N GLY A 122 -0.68 -3.52 9.26
CA GLY A 122 -0.02 -4.59 10.01
C GLY A 122 -0.88 -5.08 11.17
N ALA A 123 -0.23 -5.64 12.19
CA ALA A 123 -0.93 -6.25 13.34
C ALA A 123 -1.69 -5.25 14.21
N ASP A 124 -1.41 -3.94 14.08
CA ASP A 124 -2.03 -2.86 14.83
C ASP A 124 -3.53 -2.73 14.55
N ILE A 125 -3.99 -3.12 13.35
CA ILE A 125 -5.43 -3.17 13.04
C ILE A 125 -6.18 -4.13 13.97
N LYS A 126 -5.53 -5.20 14.44
CA LYS A 126 -6.12 -6.15 15.40
C LYS A 126 -6.02 -5.63 16.82
N THR A 127 -4.83 -5.19 17.24
CA THR A 127 -4.59 -4.81 18.64
C THR A 127 -5.30 -3.52 19.04
N ASN A 128 -5.63 -2.65 18.08
CA ASN A 128 -6.34 -1.40 18.30
C ASN A 128 -7.65 -1.30 17.48
N TYR A 129 -8.30 -2.43 17.23
CA TYR A 129 -9.41 -2.56 16.26
C TYR A 129 -10.49 -1.46 16.40
N ALA A 130 -11.03 -1.25 17.61
CA ALA A 130 -12.12 -0.29 17.84
C ALA A 130 -11.73 1.18 17.57
N HIS A 131 -10.45 1.52 17.70
CA HIS A 131 -9.97 2.89 17.46
C HIS A 131 -9.24 3.07 16.13
N HIS A 132 -8.95 1.98 15.43
CA HIS A 132 -8.22 1.97 14.17
C HIS A 132 -8.93 2.78 13.08
N ALA A 133 -8.16 3.63 12.38
CA ALA A 133 -8.72 4.64 11.50
C ALA A 133 -9.47 4.06 10.29
N LYS A 134 -9.02 2.92 9.74
CA LYS A 134 -9.73 2.23 8.65
C LYS A 134 -10.99 1.53 9.15
N VAL A 135 -10.94 0.88 10.31
CA VAL A 135 -12.08 0.19 10.92
C VAL A 135 -13.23 1.19 11.18
N LYS A 136 -12.93 2.38 11.70
CA LYS A 136 -13.91 3.47 11.89
C LYS A 136 -14.55 3.99 10.61
N ARG A 137 -13.95 3.72 9.45
CA ARG A 137 -14.43 4.12 8.12
C ARG A 137 -15.13 2.98 7.38
N GLY A 138 -15.14 1.78 7.96
CA GLY A 138 -15.71 0.58 7.37
C GLY A 138 -14.69 -0.20 6.55
N ILE A 139 -14.51 -1.47 6.90
CA ILE A 139 -13.66 -2.43 6.19
C ILE A 139 -14.46 -3.69 5.84
N LYS A 140 -14.13 -4.29 4.71
CA LYS A 140 -14.70 -5.55 4.24
C LYS A 140 -13.59 -6.53 3.86
N ILE A 141 -13.54 -7.67 4.54
CA ILE A 141 -12.77 -8.83 4.08
C ILE A 141 -13.51 -9.47 2.91
N THR A 142 -12.91 -9.43 1.73
CA THR A 142 -13.52 -9.95 0.48
C THR A 142 -13.28 -11.44 0.26
N ASN A 143 -12.22 -11.98 0.86
CA ASN A 143 -11.89 -13.41 0.85
C ASN A 143 -11.39 -13.82 2.24
N PRO A 144 -11.87 -14.93 2.82
CA PRO A 144 -11.40 -15.43 4.11
C PRO A 144 -9.87 -15.56 4.21
N SER A 145 -9.17 -15.91 3.13
CA SER A 145 -7.71 -16.02 3.13
C SER A 145 -6.99 -14.69 3.36
N HIS A 146 -7.64 -13.55 3.11
CA HIS A 146 -7.07 -12.23 3.37
C HIS A 146 -7.07 -11.90 4.88
N ASN A 147 -7.88 -12.58 5.67
CA ASN A 147 -8.08 -12.28 7.10
C ASN A 147 -7.07 -12.98 7.99
N ILE A 148 -5.78 -12.68 7.78
CA ILE A 148 -4.66 -13.26 8.55
C ILE A 148 -4.71 -12.95 10.05
N TYR A 149 -5.56 -12.02 10.47
CA TYR A 149 -5.72 -11.60 11.86
C TYR A 149 -7.01 -12.07 12.55
N GLY A 150 -7.95 -12.64 11.78
CA GLY A 150 -9.27 -13.01 12.29
C GLY A 150 -10.09 -11.83 12.79
N ILE A 151 -9.97 -10.66 12.14
CA ILE A 151 -10.76 -9.47 12.48
C ILE A 151 -12.15 -9.53 11.83
N SER A 152 -13.13 -8.91 12.47
CA SER A 152 -14.47 -8.77 11.88
C SER A 152 -14.48 -7.72 10.76
N ASP A 153 -15.52 -7.74 9.93
CA ASP A 153 -15.85 -6.58 9.09
C ASP A 153 -16.32 -5.40 9.96
N SER A 154 -16.32 -4.20 9.39
CA SER A 154 -16.97 -3.04 9.99
C SER A 154 -17.78 -2.26 8.96
N THR A 155 -18.96 -1.78 9.36
CA THR A 155 -19.87 -1.05 8.49
C THR A 155 -20.14 0.36 9.00
N LYS A 156 -20.21 1.32 8.09
CA LYS A 156 -20.62 2.70 8.29
C LYS A 156 -21.40 3.18 7.07
N LEU A 157 -22.72 3.04 7.13
CA LEU A 157 -23.60 3.49 6.05
C LEU A 157 -23.48 5.00 5.84
N VAL A 158 -23.18 5.39 4.61
CA VAL A 158 -23.16 6.77 4.13
C VAL A 158 -24.04 6.85 2.88
N ILE A 159 -24.94 7.83 2.87
CA ILE A 159 -25.82 8.11 1.73
C ILE A 159 -25.49 9.51 1.21
N GLN A 160 -25.21 9.61 -0.09
CA GLN A 160 -24.93 10.86 -0.79
C GLN A 160 -26.21 11.40 -1.42
N TYR A 161 -26.46 12.69 -1.25
CA TYR A 161 -27.64 13.36 -1.78
C TYR A 161 -27.27 14.54 -2.68
N ARG A 162 -28.09 14.77 -3.70
CA ARG A 162 -28.14 15.99 -4.49
C ARG A 162 -29.44 16.74 -4.19
N TYR A 163 -29.37 18.06 -4.10
CA TYR A 163 -30.53 18.92 -3.93
C TYR A 163 -30.82 19.67 -5.23
N VAL A 164 -31.92 19.34 -5.88
CA VAL A 164 -32.39 20.01 -7.09
C VAL A 164 -33.33 21.14 -6.70
N LYS A 165 -32.94 22.37 -7.02
CA LYS A 165 -33.77 23.55 -6.81
C LYS A 165 -34.50 23.89 -8.11
N THR A 166 -35.83 23.88 -8.07
CA THR A 166 -36.67 24.24 -9.22
C THR A 166 -37.48 25.48 -8.87
N LYS A 167 -37.34 26.55 -9.65
CA LYS A 167 -38.13 27.77 -9.49
C LYS A 167 -39.33 27.74 -10.43
N ASN A 168 -40.53 27.87 -9.88
CA ASN A 168 -41.72 28.10 -10.67
C ASN A 168 -41.65 29.53 -11.25
N LYS A 169 -41.58 29.66 -12.58
CA LYS A 169 -41.46 30.95 -13.27
C LYS A 169 -42.69 31.86 -13.12
N LYS A 170 -43.87 31.29 -12.87
CA LYS A 170 -45.13 32.04 -12.74
C LYS A 170 -45.38 32.52 -11.31
N THR A 171 -45.11 31.68 -10.31
CA THR A 171 -45.40 32.00 -8.90
C THR A 171 -44.16 32.44 -8.11
N GLY A 172 -42.97 32.35 -8.71
CA GLY A 172 -41.69 32.64 -8.04
C GLY A 172 -41.27 31.60 -6.98
N LYS A 173 -42.15 30.65 -6.64
CA LYS A 173 -41.93 29.64 -5.59
C LYS A 173 -40.77 28.71 -5.93
N ILE A 174 -39.90 28.45 -4.96
CA ILE A 174 -38.79 27.49 -5.07
C ILE A 174 -39.24 26.17 -4.45
N ALA A 175 -39.09 25.07 -5.19
CA ALA A 175 -39.16 23.71 -4.69
C ALA A 175 -37.75 23.14 -4.58
N ILE A 176 -37.46 22.45 -3.48
CA ILE A 176 -36.20 21.72 -3.28
C ILE A 176 -36.55 20.24 -3.25
N LYS A 177 -36.01 19.46 -4.18
CA LYS A 177 -36.09 18.01 -4.19
C LYS A 177 -34.76 17.42 -3.79
N GLN A 178 -34.77 16.53 -2.80
CA GLN A 178 -33.62 15.73 -2.41
C GLN A 178 -33.64 14.43 -3.20
N GLU A 179 -32.53 14.11 -3.86
CA GLU A 179 -32.35 12.88 -4.62
C GLU A 179 -31.11 12.15 -4.11
N GLU A 180 -31.23 10.87 -3.79
CA GLU A 180 -30.08 10.03 -3.49
C GLU A 180 -29.29 9.76 -4.76
N ILE A 181 -27.97 9.94 -4.70
CA ILE A 181 -27.07 9.74 -5.84
C ILE A 181 -26.07 8.59 -5.63
N GLY A 182 -26.03 8.01 -4.43
CA GLY A 182 -25.19 6.87 -4.13
C GLY A 182 -25.14 6.55 -2.64
N ARG A 183 -24.71 5.33 -2.32
CA ARG A 183 -24.49 4.89 -0.94
C ARG A 183 -23.37 3.86 -0.86
N TYR A 184 -22.75 3.77 0.30
CA TYR A 184 -21.77 2.75 0.64
C TYR A 184 -21.79 2.52 2.15
N ASP A 185 -21.37 1.33 2.61
CA ASP A 185 -21.28 1.01 4.03
C ASP A 185 -19.85 0.63 4.46
N HIS A 186 -18.89 0.61 3.55
CA HIS A 186 -17.48 0.46 3.88
C HIS A 186 -16.62 1.24 2.88
N LEU A 187 -15.46 1.69 3.33
CA LEU A 187 -14.48 2.35 2.47
C LEU A 187 -13.48 1.37 1.88
N TYR A 188 -13.05 0.37 2.66
CA TYR A 188 -11.93 -0.48 2.28
C TYR A 188 -12.37 -1.91 2.03
N GLU A 189 -11.86 -2.50 0.96
CA GLU A 189 -11.99 -3.90 0.61
C GLU A 189 -10.62 -4.56 0.63
N SER A 190 -10.50 -5.74 1.27
CA SER A 190 -9.24 -6.48 1.24
C SER A 190 -8.95 -7.03 -0.15
N THR A 191 -7.67 -7.17 -0.46
CA THR A 191 -7.16 -7.61 -1.79
C THR A 191 -6.17 -8.76 -1.67
N ALA A 192 -5.46 -8.83 -0.53
CA ALA A 192 -4.58 -9.92 -0.15
C ALA A 192 -4.36 -9.88 1.38
N GLY A 193 -3.93 -11.02 1.94
CA GLY A 193 -3.35 -11.11 3.27
C GLY A 193 -2.11 -11.98 3.20
N ILE A 194 -0.94 -11.40 3.42
CA ILE A 194 0.36 -12.06 3.16
C ILE A 194 1.33 -11.71 4.28
N GLY A 195 1.99 -12.73 4.84
CA GLY A 195 2.93 -12.55 5.94
C GLY A 195 2.23 -11.95 7.16
N GLY A 196 2.60 -10.73 7.53
CA GLY A 196 1.97 -9.94 8.58
C GLY A 196 1.32 -8.67 8.07
N THR A 197 0.74 -8.69 6.87
CA THR A 197 0.11 -7.51 6.27
C THR A 197 -1.23 -7.86 5.59
N ILE A 198 -2.27 -7.07 5.85
CA ILE A 198 -3.50 -7.06 5.05
C ILE A 198 -3.43 -5.89 4.07
N PHE A 199 -3.74 -6.16 2.80
CA PHE A 199 -3.71 -5.17 1.73
C PHE A 199 -5.12 -4.75 1.33
N TRP A 200 -5.31 -3.46 1.09
CA TRP A 200 -6.61 -2.84 0.88
C TRP A 200 -6.65 -1.96 -0.36
N LYS A 201 -7.83 -1.90 -0.98
CA LYS A 201 -8.24 -0.87 -1.93
C LYS A 201 -9.50 -0.19 -1.45
N PHE A 202 -9.86 0.93 -2.06
CA PHE A 202 -11.19 1.47 -1.85
C PHE A 202 -12.27 0.60 -2.50
N GLY A 203 -13.39 0.41 -1.81
CA GLY A 203 -14.52 -0.36 -2.30
C GLY A 203 -15.24 0.31 -3.47
N GLN A 204 -15.78 -0.49 -4.37
CA GLN A 204 -16.34 0.03 -5.62
C GLN A 204 -17.58 0.92 -5.36
N ALA A 205 -18.40 0.57 -4.37
CA ALA A 205 -19.56 1.37 -3.98
C ALA A 205 -19.16 2.77 -3.51
N TYR A 206 -18.09 2.88 -2.72
CA TYR A 206 -17.53 4.17 -2.28
C TYR A 206 -17.05 5.00 -3.46
N LEU A 207 -16.28 4.39 -4.37
CA LEU A 207 -15.75 5.08 -5.56
C LEU A 207 -16.89 5.57 -6.47
N ASN A 208 -17.91 4.74 -6.70
CA ASN A 208 -19.07 5.11 -7.51
C ASN A 208 -19.88 6.25 -6.88
N ALA A 209 -20.08 6.20 -5.56
CA ALA A 209 -20.89 7.20 -4.86
C ALA A 209 -20.18 8.55 -4.68
N THR A 210 -18.85 8.57 -4.68
CA THR A 210 -18.07 9.78 -4.35
C THR A 210 -17.22 10.31 -5.49
N HIS A 211 -16.96 9.50 -6.52
CA HIS A 211 -15.98 9.77 -7.57
C HIS A 211 -14.57 10.08 -7.01
N ALA A 212 -14.26 9.57 -5.81
CA ALA A 212 -12.96 9.72 -5.20
C ALA A 212 -11.87 9.05 -6.04
N LYS A 213 -10.63 9.51 -5.84
CA LYS A 213 -9.47 8.89 -6.47
C LYS A 213 -9.16 7.59 -5.74
N VAL A 214 -8.84 6.53 -6.47
CA VAL A 214 -8.56 5.19 -5.90
C VAL A 214 -7.40 5.15 -4.89
N TYR A 215 -6.58 6.19 -4.87
CA TYR A 215 -5.33 6.29 -4.13
C TYR A 215 -5.31 7.35 -3.01
N LYS A 216 -6.40 8.11 -2.83
CA LYS A 216 -6.47 9.26 -1.90
C LYS A 216 -7.85 9.47 -1.29
#